data_AF-A0A527HTE6-F1
#
_entry.id   AF-A0A527HTE6-F1
#
_cell.length_a   1.000
_cell.length_b   1.000
_cell.length_c   1.000
_cell.angle_alpha   90.00
_cell.angle_beta   90.00
_cell.angle_gamma   90.00
#
_symmetry.space_group_name_H-M   'P 1'
#
loop_
_entity.id
_entity.type
_entity.pdbx_description
1 polymer ?
#
loop_
_entity_poly.entity_id
_entity_poly.type
_entity_poly.pdbx_seq_one_letter_code
_entity_poly.pdbx_strand_id
1 'polypeptide(L)'
;MKDSRIPEPVLTAMSDGTHIIRAYREHLGYSIEDLAVASGLAAEEIQNIESGLRYNKGYRDRIARSLSIPVGILEGESDISDAA
;
A
#
# COMPACT_ATOMS: atom_id res chain seq x y z
N MET A 1 -1.45 -20.90 6.94
CA MET A 1 -2.16 -19.60 7.06
C MET A 1 -1.08 -18.53 7.10
N LYS A 2 -0.94 -17.67 6.08
CA LYS A 2 -0.04 -16.51 6.21
C LYS A 2 -0.74 -15.56 7.17
N ASP A 3 -0.12 -15.28 8.31
CA ASP A 3 -0.62 -14.33 9.29
C ASP A 3 -0.96 -13.00 8.59
N SER A 4 -2.23 -12.63 8.56
CA SER A 4 -2.69 -11.32 8.05
C SER A 4 -2.52 -10.21 9.08
N ARG A 5 -1.67 -10.43 10.10
CA ARG A 5 -1.46 -9.47 11.17
C ARG A 5 -0.61 -8.33 10.66
N ILE A 6 -1.18 -7.13 10.70
CA ILE A 6 -0.48 -5.88 10.39
C ILE A 6 0.55 -5.61 11.50
N PRO A 7 1.82 -5.33 11.18
CA PRO A 7 2.83 -4.98 12.18
C PRO A 7 2.44 -3.74 13.00
N GLU A 8 2.82 -3.71 14.28
CA GLU A 8 2.54 -2.58 15.17
C GLU A 8 3.06 -1.23 14.63
N PRO A 9 4.28 -1.11 14.07
CA PRO A 9 4.73 0.16 13.48
C PRO A 9 3.85 0.64 12.32
N VAL A 10 3.31 -0.30 11.53
CA VAL A 10 2.41 0.02 10.42
C VAL A 10 1.05 0.49 10.96
N LEU A 11 0.51 -0.17 11.99
CA LEU A 11 -0.73 0.25 12.65
C LEU A 11 -0.63 1.65 13.27
N THR A 12 0.49 1.95 13.93
CA THR A 12 0.75 3.29 14.49
C THR A 12 0.78 4.34 13.38
N ALA A 13 1.56 4.11 12.33
CA ALA A 13 1.65 5.05 11.20
C ALA A 13 0.28 5.29 10.53
N MET A 14 -0.52 4.22 10.35
CA MET A 14 -1.90 4.33 9.85
C MET A 14 -2.80 5.16 10.77
N SER A 15 -2.66 5.00 12.09
CA SER A 15 -3.41 5.78 13.09
C SER A 15 -3.05 7.27 13.05
N ASP A 16 -1.81 7.58 12.64
CA ASP A 16 -1.33 8.96 12.41
C ASP A 16 -1.76 9.53 11.04
N GLY A 17 -2.56 8.77 10.27
CA GLY A 17 -3.05 9.17 8.95
C GLY A 17 -2.11 8.84 7.79
N THR A 18 -1.06 8.05 8.02
CA THR A 18 -0.18 7.59 6.94
C THR A 18 -0.91 6.55 6.09
N HIS A 19 -0.90 6.73 4.77
CA HIS A 19 -1.46 5.77 3.83
C HIS A 19 -0.85 4.37 4.02
N ILE A 20 -1.66 3.31 3.96
CA ILE A 20 -1.21 1.95 4.30
C ILE A 20 -0.01 1.47 3.46
N ILE A 21 0.00 1.78 2.16
CA ILE A 21 1.11 1.45 1.26
C ILE A 21 2.41 2.14 1.70
N ARG A 22 2.33 3.42 2.08
CA ARG A 22 3.47 4.18 2.59
C ARG A 22 3.99 3.59 3.90
N ALA A 23 3.09 3.27 4.81
CA ALA A 23 3.43 2.69 6.10
C ALA A 23 4.18 1.37 5.95
N TYR A 24 3.72 0.47 5.06
CA TYR A 24 4.46 -0.77 4.76
C TYR A 24 5.78 -0.51 4.04
N ARG A 25 5.80 0.38 3.05
CA ARG A 25 7.02 0.71 2.29
C ARG A 25 8.12 1.17 3.23
N GLU A 26 7.84 2.14 4.10
CA GLU A 26 8.79 2.68 5.06
C GLU A 26 9.17 1.66 6.14
N HIS A 27 8.20 0.90 6.66
CA HIS A 27 8.47 -0.17 7.63
C HIS A 27 9.42 -1.26 7.09
N LEU A 28 9.29 -1.59 5.80
CA LEU A 28 10.14 -2.57 5.12
C LEU A 28 11.44 -1.97 4.57
N GLY A 29 11.68 -0.67 4.78
CA GLY A 29 12.90 0.03 4.38
C GLY A 29 13.01 0.38 2.89
N TYR A 30 11.89 0.40 2.16
CA TYR A 30 11.85 0.78 0.75
C TYR A 30 11.75 2.30 0.59
N SER A 31 12.55 2.86 -0.33
CA SER A 31 12.26 4.18 -0.90
C SER A 31 11.08 4.10 -1.89
N ILE A 32 10.55 5.25 -2.32
CA ILE A 32 9.53 5.32 -3.36
C ILE A 32 10.07 4.70 -4.65
N GLU A 33 11.33 5.00 -4.97
CA GLU A 33 12.06 4.49 -6.13
C GLU A 33 12.21 2.97 -6.08
N ASP A 34 12.54 2.41 -4.91
CA ASP A 34 12.64 0.95 -4.73
C ASP A 34 11.29 0.26 -4.99
N LEU A 35 10.20 0.82 -4.45
CA LEU A 35 8.86 0.25 -4.66
C LEU A 35 8.41 0.41 -6.11
N ALA A 36 8.70 1.54 -6.74
CA ALA A 36 8.42 1.78 -8.15
C ALA A 36 9.09 0.72 -9.03
N VAL A 37 10.40 0.49 -8.85
CA VAL A 37 11.14 -0.56 -9.57
C VAL A 37 10.58 -1.95 -9.29
N ALA A 38 10.37 -2.29 -8.01
CA ALA A 38 9.92 -3.63 -7.61
C ALA A 38 8.49 -3.94 -8.08
N SER A 39 7.62 -2.94 -8.17
CA SER A 39 6.24 -3.08 -8.65
C SER A 39 6.11 -2.86 -10.15
N GLY A 40 7.10 -2.24 -10.79
CA GLY A 40 7.09 -1.78 -12.19
C GLY A 40 6.15 -0.60 -12.44
N LEU A 41 5.86 0.18 -11.41
CA LEU A 41 5.10 1.44 -11.49
C LEU A 41 6.08 2.61 -11.58
N ALA A 42 5.61 3.78 -12.03
CA ALA A 42 6.38 5.00 -11.93
C ALA A 42 6.40 5.52 -10.49
N ALA A 43 7.48 6.21 -10.10
CA ALA A 43 7.58 6.84 -8.77
C ALA A 43 6.42 7.82 -8.49
N GLU A 44 6.00 8.57 -9.51
CA GLU A 44 4.84 9.47 -9.43
C GLU A 44 3.52 8.72 -9.18
N GLU A 45 3.35 7.52 -9.76
CA GLU A 45 2.17 6.69 -9.48
C GLU A 45 2.15 6.24 -8.01
N ILE A 46 3.30 5.84 -7.47
CA ILE A 46 3.43 5.49 -6.05
C ILE A 46 3.11 6.71 -5.16
N GLN A 47 3.66 7.89 -5.46
CA GLN A 47 3.39 9.13 -4.72
C GLN A 47 1.91 9.50 -4.73
N ASN A 48 1.27 9.43 -5.91
CA ASN A 48 -0.15 9.71 -6.06
C ASN A 48 -1.01 8.75 -5.23
N ILE A 49 -0.68 7.45 -5.27
CA ILE A 49 -1.35 6.44 -4.45
C ILE A 49 -1.17 6.74 -2.96
N GLU A 50 0.06 6.99 -2.51
CA GLU A 50 0.36 7.33 -1.11
C GLU A 50 -0.28 8.65 -0.64
N SER A 51 -0.69 9.50 -1.58
CA SER A 51 -1.46 10.72 -1.33
C SER A 51 -2.98 10.49 -1.32
N GLY A 52 -3.43 9.25 -1.51
CA GLY A 52 -4.84 8.85 -1.50
C GLY A 52 -5.52 8.85 -2.87
N LEU A 53 -4.78 8.98 -3.97
CA LEU A 53 -5.36 8.83 -5.30
C LEU A 53 -5.82 7.39 -5.53
N ARG A 54 -7.04 7.23 -6.05
CA ARG A 54 -7.61 5.91 -6.38
C ARG A 54 -6.74 5.19 -7.43
N TYR A 55 -6.59 3.89 -7.24
CA TYR A 55 -5.85 3.01 -8.14
C TYR A 55 -6.61 1.70 -8.36
N ASN A 56 -6.34 1.04 -9.49
CA ASN A 56 -7.04 -0.18 -9.84
C ASN A 56 -6.44 -1.41 -9.11
N LYS A 57 -7.18 -2.52 -9.17
CA LYS A 57 -6.76 -3.80 -8.57
C LYS A 57 -5.39 -4.28 -9.07
N GLY A 58 -5.06 -4.05 -10.34
CA GLY A 58 -3.76 -4.46 -10.89
C GLY A 58 -2.58 -3.78 -10.21
N TYR A 59 -2.72 -2.50 -9.88
CA TYR A 59 -1.70 -1.73 -9.17
C TYR A 59 -1.57 -2.25 -7.73
N ARG A 60 -2.71 -2.49 -7.07
CA ARG A 60 -2.76 -3.09 -5.72
C ARG A 60 -2.04 -4.43 -5.66
N ASP A 61 -2.37 -5.34 -6.58
CA ASP A 61 -1.82 -6.69 -6.63
C ASP A 61 -0.29 -6.65 -6.84
N ARG A 62 0.19 -5.74 -7.70
CA ARG A 62 1.62 -5.54 -7.95
C ARG A 62 2.33 -5.04 -6.70
N ILE A 63 1.82 -3.98 -6.08
CA ILE A 63 2.41 -3.39 -4.86
C ILE A 63 2.46 -4.42 -3.72
N ALA A 64 1.35 -5.12 -3.45
CA ALA A 64 1.31 -6.14 -2.40
C ALA A 64 2.33 -7.25 -2.63
N ARG A 65 2.46 -7.73 -3.87
CA ARG A 65 3.46 -8.74 -4.24
C ARG A 65 4.89 -8.23 -4.06
N SER A 66 5.18 -7.00 -4.47
CA SER A 66 6.51 -6.39 -4.36
C SER A 66 6.93 -6.19 -2.90
N LEU A 67 5.99 -5.82 -2.02
CA LEU A 67 6.20 -5.72 -0.58
C LEU A 67 6.14 -7.08 0.14
N SER A 68 5.90 -8.18 -0.59
CA SER A 68 5.75 -9.54 -0.05
C SER A 68 4.64 -9.69 1.01
N ILE A 69 3.61 -8.85 0.95
CA ILE A 69 2.45 -8.89 1.85
C ILE A 69 1.22 -9.56 1.19
N PRO A 70 0.29 -10.13 1.97
CA PRO A 70 -0.99 -10.61 1.44
C PRO A 70 -1.79 -9.46 0.79
N VAL A 71 -2.32 -9.69 -0.42
CA VAL A 71 -3.12 -8.68 -1.17
C VAL A 71 -4.31 -8.16 -0.35
N GLY A 72 -4.96 -9.05 0.42
CA GLY A 72 -6.10 -8.71 1.27
C GLY A 72 -5.83 -7.65 2.33
N ILE A 73 -4.55 -7.39 2.67
CA ILE A 73 -4.20 -6.29 3.59
C ILE A 73 -4.51 -4.93 2.98
N LEU A 74 -4.40 -4.78 1.66
CA LEU A 74 -4.63 -3.51 0.94
C LEU A 74 -6.09 -3.35 0.47
N GLU A 75 -6.98 -4.29 0.78
CA GLU A 75 -8.39 -4.24 0.34
C GLU A 75 -9.24 -3.27 1.18
N GLY A 76 -8.79 -2.93 2.39
CA GLY A 76 -9.53 -2.09 3.34
C GLY A 76 -9.79 -0.63 2.91
N GLU A 77 -9.20 -0.15 1.82
CA GLU A 77 -9.39 1.23 1.33
C GLU A 77 -10.33 1.36 0.12
N SER A 78 -10.85 0.25 -0.42
CA SER A 78 -11.67 0.29 -1.64
C SER A 78 -13.18 0.45 -1.42
N ASP A 79 -13.71 0.26 -0.21
CA ASP A 79 -15.16 0.11 0.00
C ASP A 79 -15.83 1.26 0.76
N ILE A 80 -15.48 2.52 0.45
CA ILE A 80 -16.39 3.64 0.76
C ILE A 80 -16.63 4.47 -0.50
N SER A 81 -17.92 4.44 -0.89
CA SER A 81 -18.66 5.28 -1.84
C SER A 81 -18.74 4.83 -3.30
N ASP A 82 -19.49 3.75 -3.55
CA ASP A 82 -20.41 3.70 -4.69
C ASP A 82 -21.81 4.07 -4.16
N ALA A 83 -22.02 5.38 -3.96
CA ALA A 83 -23.31 5.95 -3.55
C ALA A 83 -23.36 7.43 -3.96
N ALA A 84 -23.70 7.69 -5.23
CA ALA A 84 -24.51 8.82 -5.71
C ALA A 84 -24.70 8.72 -7.23
#